data_AF-A0A9R1J5N0-F1
#
_entry.id   AF-A0A9R1J5N0-F1
#
_cell.length_a   1.000
_cell.length_b   1.000
_cell.length_c   1.000
_cell.angle_alpha   90.00
_cell.angle_beta   90.00
_cell.angle_gamma   90.00
#
_symmetry.space_group_name_H-M   'P 1'
#
loop_
_entity.id
_entity.type
_entity.pdbx_description
1 polymer ?
#
loop_
_entity_poly.entity_id
_entity_poly.type
_entity_poly.pdbx_seq_one_letter_code
_entity_poly.pdbx_strand_id
1 'polypeptide(L)'
;MYIQLRGLGGLLKTPSIKIRHVLCLAIANSYDAEQDAFIINGRPCRITLEDVAHITGMPCHGKKHVPSNLDDNMELWKKLKTVMTPITFKGLLAKMKVDSTPNFFRPFVLYTIGKYVCRTKEEYVDNKYIGIVRNVETIKGTNLGQLTLDYLMDSVKTFVNGEAIWRGIYHCCR
;
A
#
# COMPACT_ATOMS: atom_id res chain seq x y z
N MET A 1 9.63 15.82 -11.27
CA MET A 1 9.40 15.43 -12.67
C MET A 1 9.28 13.91 -12.87
N TYR A 2 10.23 13.07 -12.44
CA TYR A 2 10.20 11.60 -12.72
C TYR A 2 9.02 10.83 -12.08
N ILE A 3 8.65 11.11 -10.82
CA ILE A 3 7.54 10.43 -10.11
C ILE A 3 6.18 10.72 -10.78
N GLN A 4 5.98 11.96 -11.24
CA GLN A 4 4.79 12.36 -11.98
C GLN A 4 4.68 11.63 -13.33
N LEU A 5 5.78 11.56 -14.08
CA LEU A 5 5.84 10.84 -15.37
C LEU A 5 5.57 9.34 -15.25
N ARG A 6 5.76 8.76 -14.05
CA ARG A 6 5.50 7.35 -13.78
C ARG A 6 4.12 7.07 -13.18
N GLY A 7 3.21 8.06 -13.18
CA GLY A 7 1.82 7.88 -12.75
C GLY A 7 1.60 7.94 -11.24
N LEU A 8 2.63 8.32 -10.47
CA LEU A 8 2.55 8.43 -9.01
C LEU A 8 2.53 9.88 -8.51
N GLY A 9 2.26 10.83 -9.41
CA GLY A 9 2.19 12.26 -9.08
C GLY A 9 1.05 12.62 -8.13
N GLY A 10 -0.05 11.88 -8.14
CA GLY A 10 -1.21 12.11 -7.27
C GLY A 10 -0.90 11.89 -5.79
N LEU A 11 0.00 10.95 -5.46
CA LEU A 11 0.47 10.71 -4.09
C LEU A 11 1.11 11.93 -3.43
N LEU A 12 1.70 12.83 -4.24
CA LEU A 12 2.31 14.05 -3.74
C LEU A 12 1.25 15.10 -3.33
N LYS A 13 -0.01 14.89 -3.72
CA LYS A 13 -1.14 15.75 -3.41
C LYS A 13 -2.03 15.18 -2.30
N THR A 14 -1.74 13.99 -1.81
CA THR A 14 -2.51 13.36 -0.74
C THR A 14 -2.50 14.27 0.50
N PRO A 15 -3.67 14.69 1.00
CA PRO A 15 -3.73 15.58 2.14
C PRO A 15 -3.13 14.92 3.39
N SER A 16 -2.36 15.67 4.16
CA SER A 16 -1.93 15.22 5.48
C SER A 16 -3.09 15.32 6.45
N ILE A 17 -3.75 14.19 6.72
CA ILE A 17 -4.89 14.12 7.63
C ILE A 17 -4.50 13.30 8.86
N LYS A 18 -4.75 13.86 10.04
CA LYS A 18 -4.67 13.12 11.31
C LYS A 18 -6.07 12.65 11.68
N ILE A 19 -6.32 11.36 11.56
CA ILE A 19 -7.59 10.75 11.97
C ILE A 19 -7.44 10.21 13.38
N ARG A 20 -8.41 10.45 14.27
CA ARG A 20 -8.32 9.92 15.63
C ARG A 20 -8.48 8.40 15.61
N HIS A 21 -7.60 7.69 16.31
CA HIS A 21 -7.64 6.23 16.40
C HIS A 21 -9.02 5.68 16.83
N VAL A 22 -9.65 6.31 17.83
CA VAL A 22 -10.99 5.91 18.29
C VAL A 22 -12.05 6.01 17.20
N LEU A 23 -11.94 6.99 16.30
CA LEU A 23 -12.85 7.12 15.16
C LEU A 23 -12.66 5.97 14.17
N CYS A 24 -11.42 5.59 13.91
CA CYS A 24 -11.12 4.49 13.00
C CYS A 24 -11.58 3.13 13.53
N LEU A 25 -11.44 2.92 14.84
CA LEU A 25 -12.04 1.76 15.50
C LEU A 25 -13.56 1.77 15.37
N ALA A 26 -14.21 2.90 15.62
CA ALA A 26 -15.66 3.02 15.47
C ALA A 26 -16.12 2.72 14.04
N ILE A 27 -15.41 3.25 13.03
CA ILE A 27 -15.69 2.97 11.62
C ILE A 27 -15.49 1.48 11.31
N ALA A 28 -14.37 0.89 11.70
CA ALA A 28 -14.11 -0.52 11.40
C ALA A 28 -15.11 -1.46 12.09
N ASN A 29 -15.50 -1.17 13.34
CA ASN A 29 -16.54 -1.91 14.05
C ASN A 29 -17.94 -1.75 13.45
N SER A 30 -18.16 -0.73 12.61
CA SER A 30 -19.42 -0.56 11.89
C SER A 30 -19.53 -1.43 10.63
N TYR A 31 -18.47 -2.17 10.28
CA TYR A 31 -18.46 -3.01 9.10
C TYR A 31 -19.40 -4.21 9.27
N ASP A 32 -20.32 -4.35 8.33
CA ASP A 32 -21.28 -5.44 8.23
C ASP A 32 -20.83 -6.39 7.10
N ALA A 33 -20.53 -7.64 7.46
CA ALA A 33 -20.02 -8.64 6.53
C ALA A 33 -21.08 -9.17 5.57
N GLU A 34 -22.37 -9.16 5.94
CA GLU A 34 -23.46 -9.60 5.08
C GLU A 34 -23.71 -8.60 3.96
N GLN A 35 -23.58 -7.30 4.26
CA GLN A 35 -23.77 -6.22 3.30
C GLN A 35 -22.49 -5.78 2.57
N ASP A 36 -21.32 -6.26 3.01
CA ASP A 36 -19.99 -5.84 2.55
C ASP A 36 -19.87 -4.30 2.57
N ALA A 37 -20.29 -3.68 3.69
CA ALA A 37 -20.41 -2.23 3.82
C ALA A 37 -20.20 -1.75 5.27
N PHE A 38 -19.81 -0.49 5.43
CA PHE A 38 -19.75 0.19 6.73
C PHE A 38 -21.11 0.82 7.05
N ILE A 39 -21.68 0.54 8.21
CA ILE A 39 -22.97 1.09 8.63
C ILE A 39 -22.76 2.42 9.37
N ILE A 40 -22.86 3.54 8.65
CA ILE A 40 -22.66 4.88 9.20
C ILE A 40 -24.01 5.56 9.33
N ASN A 41 -24.40 5.91 10.56
CA ASN A 41 -25.72 6.51 10.85
C ASN A 41 -26.90 5.70 10.27
N GLY A 42 -26.82 4.37 10.35
CA GLY A 42 -27.84 3.45 9.81
C GLY A 42 -27.85 3.31 8.30
N ARG A 43 -26.87 3.88 7.58
CA ARG A 43 -26.78 3.80 6.11
C ARG A 43 -25.57 2.94 5.71
N PRO A 44 -25.73 2.01 4.75
CA PRO A 44 -24.61 1.26 4.21
C PRO A 44 -23.73 2.15 3.32
N CYS A 45 -22.45 2.25 3.67
CA CYS A 45 -21.43 2.99 2.93
C CYS A 45 -20.36 2.01 2.44
N ARG A 46 -20.17 1.92 1.11
CA ARG A 46 -19.14 1.10 0.48
C ARG A 46 -17.99 1.99 0.02
N ILE A 47 -16.76 1.53 0.25
CA ILE A 47 -15.57 2.20 -0.30
C ILE A 47 -15.35 1.65 -1.70
N THR A 48 -15.31 2.53 -2.68
CA THR A 48 -15.10 2.20 -4.09
C THR A 48 -13.68 2.56 -4.53
N LEU A 49 -13.29 2.09 -5.72
CA LEU A 49 -12.03 2.55 -6.34
C LEU A 49 -12.02 4.05 -6.63
N GLU A 50 -13.18 4.64 -6.90
CA GLU A 50 -13.31 6.08 -7.14
C GLU A 50 -12.96 6.86 -5.86
N ASP A 51 -13.42 6.40 -4.70
CA ASP A 51 -13.05 6.98 -3.40
C ASP A 51 -11.54 6.91 -3.18
N VAL A 52 -10.91 5.76 -3.48
CA VAL A 52 -9.45 5.60 -3.37
C VAL A 52 -8.73 6.55 -4.32
N ALA A 53 -9.19 6.70 -5.55
CA ALA A 53 -8.61 7.61 -6.53
C ALA A 53 -8.67 9.07 -6.04
N HIS A 54 -9.83 9.50 -5.51
CA HIS A 54 -10.02 10.85 -5.00
C HIS A 54 -9.20 11.15 -3.75
N ILE A 55 -9.06 10.18 -2.83
CA ILE A 55 -8.32 10.36 -1.59
C ILE A 55 -6.80 10.33 -1.83
N THR A 56 -6.33 9.39 -2.64
CA THR A 56 -4.88 9.06 -2.72
C THR A 56 -4.21 9.56 -4.00
N GLY A 57 -4.98 9.87 -5.04
CA GLY A 57 -4.47 10.16 -6.38
C GLY A 57 -3.68 8.99 -7.01
N MET A 58 -3.84 7.76 -6.50
CA MET A 58 -3.16 6.58 -7.02
C MET A 58 -3.76 6.11 -8.37
N PRO A 59 -2.97 5.41 -9.21
CA PRO A 59 -3.51 4.76 -10.39
C PRO A 59 -4.51 3.67 -9.99
N CYS A 60 -5.79 3.89 -10.31
CA CYS A 60 -6.90 2.97 -10.06
C CYS A 60 -7.33 2.18 -11.31
N HIS A 61 -6.52 2.24 -12.37
CA HIS A 61 -6.75 1.57 -13.64
C HIS A 61 -5.56 0.66 -13.99
N GLY A 62 -5.78 -0.31 -14.88
CA GLY A 62 -4.74 -1.23 -15.35
C GLY A 62 -4.80 -2.60 -14.68
N LYS A 63 -3.67 -3.33 -14.71
CA LYS A 63 -3.59 -4.72 -14.27
C LYS A 63 -3.61 -4.82 -12.74
N LYS A 64 -4.45 -5.73 -12.21
CA LYS A 64 -4.42 -6.12 -10.81
C LYS A 64 -3.04 -6.71 -10.47
N HIS A 65 -2.51 -6.39 -9.30
CA HIS A 65 -1.29 -7.00 -8.82
C HIS A 65 -1.53 -8.48 -8.53
N VAL A 66 -0.67 -9.33 -9.09
CA VAL A 66 -0.56 -10.74 -8.73
C VAL A 66 0.73 -10.91 -7.93
N PRO A 67 0.68 -11.46 -6.70
CA PRO A 67 1.86 -11.79 -5.91
C PRO A 67 2.86 -12.58 -6.75
N SER A 68 4.11 -12.13 -6.79
CA SER A 68 5.17 -12.84 -7.51
C SER A 68 5.96 -13.73 -6.56
N ASN A 69 6.38 -14.91 -7.04
CA ASN A 69 7.31 -15.75 -6.29
C ASN A 69 8.68 -15.06 -6.16
N LEU A 70 9.35 -15.33 -5.03
CA LEU A 70 10.67 -14.75 -4.77
C LEU A 70 11.72 -15.25 -5.76
N ASP A 71 11.63 -16.52 -6.17
CA ASP A 71 12.57 -17.14 -7.11
C ASP A 71 12.62 -16.40 -8.45
N ASP A 72 11.46 -15.99 -8.98
CA ASP A 72 11.35 -15.21 -10.22
C ASP A 72 12.01 -13.82 -10.13
N ASN A 73 12.28 -13.35 -8.91
CA ASN A 73 12.79 -12.02 -8.63
C ASN A 73 14.08 -12.04 -7.80
N MET A 74 14.78 -13.18 -7.72
CA MET A 74 15.90 -13.36 -6.79
C MET A 74 17.01 -12.32 -7.01
N GLU A 75 17.38 -12.02 -8.26
CA GLU A 75 18.41 -11.01 -8.55
C GLU A 75 18.00 -9.61 -8.11
N LEU A 76 16.74 -9.24 -8.37
CA LEU A 76 16.20 -7.93 -8.02
C LEU A 76 16.09 -7.80 -6.50
N TRP A 77 15.64 -8.86 -5.82
CA TRP A 77 15.64 -8.93 -4.38
C TRP A 77 17.04 -8.76 -3.79
N LYS A 78 18.06 -9.47 -4.33
CA LYS A 78 19.46 -9.34 -3.90
C LYS A 78 19.98 -7.90 -4.05
N LYS A 79 19.58 -7.19 -5.12
CA LYS A 79 19.94 -5.78 -5.35
C LYS A 79 19.25 -4.82 -4.37
N LEU A 80 18.02 -5.14 -3.93
CA LEU A 80 17.19 -4.27 -3.11
C LEU A 80 17.35 -4.51 -1.60
N LYS A 81 17.69 -5.73 -1.18
CA LYS A 81 17.94 -6.02 0.22
C LYS A 81 19.19 -5.32 0.74
N THR A 82 19.24 -5.18 2.05
CA THR A 82 20.47 -4.81 2.78
C THR A 82 21.27 -6.07 3.11
N VAL A 83 22.40 -5.93 3.82
CA VAL A 83 23.16 -7.06 4.39
C VAL A 83 22.25 -8.00 5.20
N MET A 84 21.21 -7.44 5.84
CA MET A 84 20.13 -8.18 6.49
C MET A 84 18.99 -8.50 5.52
N THR A 85 18.49 -9.73 5.57
CA THR A 85 17.12 -10.10 5.18
C THR A 85 16.17 -9.65 6.29
N PRO A 86 15.07 -8.93 6.03
CA PRO A 86 14.36 -8.63 4.76
C PRO A 86 14.64 -7.25 4.09
N ILE A 87 13.89 -6.85 3.03
CA ILE A 87 14.00 -5.52 2.38
C ILE A 87 13.48 -4.43 3.33
N THR A 88 14.36 -3.85 4.13
CA THR A 88 13.99 -2.85 5.14
C THR A 88 13.66 -1.48 4.57
N PHE A 89 12.73 -0.76 5.20
CA PHE A 89 12.42 0.63 4.86
C PHE A 89 13.63 1.55 5.00
N LYS A 90 14.47 1.31 6.03
CA LYS A 90 15.73 2.03 6.21
C LYS A 90 16.69 1.81 5.03
N GLY A 91 16.79 0.56 4.55
CA GLY A 91 17.58 0.21 3.38
C GLY A 91 17.08 0.85 2.09
N LEU A 92 15.76 0.87 1.88
CA LEU A 92 15.14 1.54 0.73
C LEU A 92 15.43 3.05 0.75
N LEU A 93 15.27 3.70 1.91
CA LEU A 93 15.59 5.13 2.07
C LEU A 93 17.08 5.43 1.82
N ALA A 94 17.98 4.59 2.32
CA ALA A 94 19.42 4.75 2.07
C ALA A 94 19.73 4.67 0.57
N LYS A 95 19.15 3.70 -0.15
CA LYS A 95 19.30 3.57 -1.61
C LYS A 95 18.73 4.77 -2.36
N MET A 96 17.63 5.36 -1.90
CA MET A 96 17.08 6.57 -2.51
C MET A 96 17.98 7.80 -2.35
N LYS A 97 18.75 7.89 -1.26
CA LYS A 97 19.64 9.03 -1.00
C LYS A 97 20.92 9.02 -1.83
N VAL A 98 21.40 7.85 -2.20
CA VAL A 98 22.67 7.67 -2.93
C VAL A 98 22.49 7.83 -4.43
N ASP A 99 21.30 7.56 -4.95
CA ASP A 99 21.09 7.32 -6.38
C ASP A 99 20.24 8.42 -7.04
N SER A 100 20.89 9.44 -7.61
CA SER A 100 20.20 10.48 -8.38
C SER A 100 19.97 9.99 -9.82
N THR A 101 18.83 9.33 -10.06
CA THR A 101 18.22 8.89 -11.36
C THR A 101 18.70 7.56 -12.00
N PRO A 102 17.81 6.75 -12.62
CA PRO A 102 16.43 6.38 -12.25
C PRO A 102 16.38 5.20 -11.24
N ASN A 103 17.52 4.75 -10.74
CA ASN A 103 17.62 3.58 -9.86
C ASN A 103 16.92 3.75 -8.51
N PHE A 104 16.73 4.99 -8.03
CA PHE A 104 15.95 5.27 -6.81
C PHE A 104 14.48 4.88 -6.91
N PHE A 105 13.93 4.75 -8.14
CA PHE A 105 12.49 4.62 -8.32
C PHE A 105 11.95 3.27 -7.83
N ARG A 106 12.71 2.18 -7.99
CA ARG A 106 12.30 0.86 -7.46
C ARG A 106 12.24 0.88 -5.93
N PRO A 107 13.28 1.38 -5.21
CA PRO A 107 13.17 1.63 -3.78
C PRO A 107 11.98 2.51 -3.40
N PHE A 108 11.75 3.62 -4.12
CA PHE A 108 10.65 4.54 -3.85
C PHE A 108 9.29 3.87 -3.95
N VAL A 109 9.04 3.08 -5.00
CA VAL A 109 7.76 2.38 -5.18
C VAL A 109 7.55 1.32 -4.11
N LEU A 110 8.57 0.53 -3.76
CA LEU A 110 8.46 -0.45 -2.69
C LEU A 110 8.23 0.17 -1.31
N TYR A 111 8.91 1.29 -1.04
CA TYR A 111 8.69 2.06 0.19
C TYR A 111 7.26 2.59 0.23
N THR A 112 6.78 3.14 -0.89
CA THR A 112 5.41 3.63 -1.05
C THR A 112 4.41 2.51 -0.79
N ILE A 113 4.66 1.32 -1.34
CA ILE A 113 3.79 0.17 -1.12
C ILE A 113 3.72 -0.19 0.37
N GLY A 114 4.85 -0.40 1.03
CA GLY A 114 4.84 -0.84 2.43
C GLY A 114 4.44 0.24 3.44
N LYS A 115 4.54 1.53 3.12
CA LYS A 115 4.17 2.63 4.02
C LYS A 115 2.79 3.23 3.75
N TYR A 116 2.32 3.20 2.51
CA TYR A 116 1.09 3.89 2.09
C TYR A 116 0.06 2.97 1.44
N VAL A 117 0.45 2.06 0.54
CA VAL A 117 -0.51 1.22 -0.23
C VAL A 117 -1.02 0.05 0.62
N CYS A 118 -0.10 -0.73 1.16
CA CYS A 118 -0.33 -1.90 2.01
C CYS A 118 0.44 -1.70 3.31
N ARG A 119 -0.01 -0.73 4.11
CA ARG A 119 0.73 -0.24 5.29
C ARG A 119 0.98 -1.39 6.27
N THR A 120 2.25 -1.76 6.43
CA THR A 120 2.68 -2.80 7.37
C THR A 120 3.27 -2.22 8.65
N LYS A 121 3.21 -3.00 9.72
CA LYS A 121 3.87 -2.73 11.03
C LYS A 121 5.33 -3.09 11.03
N GLU A 122 5.70 -3.98 10.12
CA GLU A 122 7.06 -4.44 9.97
C GLU A 122 7.98 -3.29 9.57
N GLU A 123 9.27 -3.43 9.83
CA GLU A 123 10.27 -2.46 9.37
C GLU A 123 10.71 -2.72 7.91
N TYR A 124 9.97 -3.57 7.20
CA TYR A 124 10.28 -4.05 5.86
C TYR A 124 9.05 -4.17 4.98
N VAL A 125 9.29 -4.24 3.68
CA VAL A 125 8.25 -4.56 2.67
C VAL A 125 8.29 -6.06 2.36
N ASP A 126 7.11 -6.67 2.26
CA ASP A 126 6.97 -8.07 1.88
C ASP A 126 7.48 -8.31 0.44
N ASN A 127 8.17 -9.43 0.24
CA ASN A 127 8.76 -9.80 -1.05
C ASN A 127 7.71 -10.01 -2.15
N LYS A 128 6.45 -10.30 -1.79
CA LYS A 128 5.36 -10.49 -2.77
C LYS A 128 5.15 -9.28 -3.69
N TYR A 129 5.55 -8.09 -3.24
CA TYR A 129 5.43 -6.85 -4.00
C TYR A 129 6.60 -6.57 -4.95
N ILE A 130 7.67 -7.35 -4.92
CA ILE A 130 8.88 -7.10 -5.74
C ILE A 130 8.56 -7.17 -7.23
N GLY A 131 7.67 -8.07 -7.66
CA GLY A 131 7.24 -8.19 -9.04
C GLY A 131 6.70 -6.89 -9.64
N ILE A 132 6.11 -6.01 -8.81
CA ILE A 132 5.61 -4.69 -9.25
C ILE A 132 6.76 -3.83 -9.79
N VAL A 133 7.94 -3.89 -9.17
CA VAL A 133 9.09 -3.05 -9.53
C VAL A 133 10.08 -3.73 -10.47
N ARG A 134 9.73 -4.92 -10.99
CA ARG A 134 10.55 -5.64 -11.98
C ARG A 134 10.80 -4.78 -13.21
N ASN A 135 9.72 -4.31 -13.83
CA ASN A 135 9.77 -3.35 -14.94
C ASN A 135 9.19 -2.00 -14.50
N VAL A 136 10.06 -0.99 -14.41
CA VAL A 136 9.68 0.36 -14.00
C VAL A 136 8.67 1.01 -14.97
N GLU A 137 8.69 0.61 -16.24
CA GLU A 137 7.80 1.16 -17.26
C GLU A 137 6.36 0.69 -17.13
N THR A 138 6.16 -0.51 -16.56
CA THR A 138 4.83 -1.11 -16.38
C THR A 138 4.15 -0.69 -15.07
N ILE A 139 4.87 0.00 -14.17
CA ILE A 139 4.33 0.43 -12.87
C ILE A 139 3.10 1.32 -13.04
N LYS A 140 3.11 2.25 -14.02
CA LYS A 140 1.96 3.13 -14.31
C LYS A 140 0.70 2.36 -14.72
N GLY A 141 0.85 1.14 -15.23
CA GLY A 141 -0.24 0.25 -15.63
C GLY A 141 -0.63 -0.77 -14.55
N THR A 142 -0.06 -0.66 -13.36
CA THR A 142 -0.45 -1.48 -12.20
C THR A 142 -1.51 -0.74 -11.41
N ASN A 143 -2.62 -1.42 -11.12
CA ASN A 143 -3.73 -0.87 -10.37
C ASN A 143 -3.41 -0.87 -8.87
N LEU A 144 -2.61 0.11 -8.44
CA LEU A 144 -2.21 0.28 -7.03
C LEU A 144 -3.40 0.72 -6.16
N GLY A 145 -4.38 1.43 -6.72
CA GLY A 145 -5.61 1.77 -6.02
C GLY A 145 -6.41 0.54 -5.60
N GLN A 146 -6.58 -0.43 -6.51
CA GLN A 146 -7.20 -1.72 -6.17
C GLN A 146 -6.39 -2.47 -5.12
N LEU A 147 -5.06 -2.46 -5.22
CA LEU A 147 -4.21 -3.09 -4.22
C LEU A 147 -4.39 -2.47 -2.82
N THR A 148 -4.55 -1.15 -2.74
CA THR A 148 -4.90 -0.46 -1.47
C THR A 148 -6.27 -0.84 -0.97
N LEU A 149 -7.29 -0.86 -1.84
CA LEU A 149 -8.65 -1.20 -1.46
C LEU A 149 -8.75 -2.64 -0.95
N ASP A 150 -8.18 -3.60 -1.71
CA ASP A 150 -8.14 -5.01 -1.33
C ASP A 150 -7.47 -5.17 0.04
N TYR A 151 -6.30 -4.56 0.24
CA TYR A 151 -5.59 -4.64 1.52
C TYR A 151 -6.39 -4.05 2.68
N LEU A 152 -7.08 -2.92 2.46
CA LEU A 152 -7.93 -2.29 3.47
C LEU A 152 -9.10 -3.21 3.85
N MET A 153 -9.82 -3.71 2.85
CA MET A 153 -11.00 -4.55 3.09
C MET A 153 -10.63 -5.88 3.71
N ASP A 154 -9.53 -6.52 3.28
CA ASP A 154 -8.99 -7.72 3.91
C ASP A 154 -8.65 -7.42 5.38
N SER A 155 -7.98 -6.31 5.66
CA SER A 155 -7.62 -5.93 7.04
C SER A 155 -8.84 -5.69 7.93
N VAL A 156 -9.91 -5.08 7.39
CA VAL A 156 -11.18 -4.86 8.11
C VAL A 156 -11.87 -6.19 8.38
N LYS A 157 -11.97 -7.06 7.37
CA LYS A 157 -12.57 -8.39 7.51
C LYS A 157 -11.84 -9.24 8.55
N THR A 158 -10.51 -9.30 8.49
CA THR A 158 -9.70 -10.00 9.50
C THR A 158 -9.87 -9.39 10.90
N PHE A 159 -10.04 -8.08 11.01
CA PHE A 159 -10.31 -7.41 12.28
C PHE A 159 -11.67 -7.79 12.87
N VAL A 160 -12.73 -7.73 12.06
CA VAL A 160 -14.10 -8.03 12.51
C VAL A 160 -14.26 -9.51 12.86
N ASN A 161 -13.63 -10.42 12.11
CA ASN A 161 -13.67 -11.85 12.37
C ASN A 161 -12.86 -12.27 13.61
N GLY A 162 -12.20 -11.34 14.31
CA GLY A 162 -11.38 -11.64 15.49
C GLY A 162 -10.08 -12.39 15.18
N GLU A 163 -9.76 -12.61 13.90
CA GLU A 163 -8.54 -13.28 13.45
C GLU A 163 -7.32 -12.35 13.51
N ALA A 164 -7.53 -11.03 13.59
CA ALA A 164 -6.46 -10.07 13.79
C ALA A 164 -6.23 -9.81 15.29
N ILE A 165 -5.02 -10.10 15.75
CA ILE A 165 -4.46 -9.47 16.94
C ILE A 165 -4.42 -7.96 16.68
N TRP A 166 -5.41 -7.21 17.21
CA TRP A 166 -5.60 -5.77 17.50
C TRP A 166 -4.82 -4.69 16.71
N ARG A 167 -3.59 -4.94 16.27
CA ARG A 167 -2.59 -3.95 15.87
C ARG A 167 -2.77 -3.38 14.44
N GLY A 168 -3.66 -3.92 13.60
CA GLY A 168 -3.83 -3.51 12.18
C GLY A 168 -4.46 -2.12 12.00
N ILE A 169 -5.45 -1.80 12.84
CA ILE A 169 -6.21 -0.54 12.77
C ILE A 169 -5.50 0.62 13.46
N TYR A 170 -4.55 0.34 14.37
CA TYR A 170 -3.74 1.35 15.06
C TYR A 170 -2.98 2.30 14.12
N HIS A 171 -2.79 1.91 12.86
CA HIS A 171 -1.89 2.61 11.95
C HIS A 171 -2.54 3.07 10.66
N CYS A 172 -3.80 2.75 10.34
CA CYS A 172 -4.49 3.52 9.30
C CYS A 172 -4.64 5.01 9.69
N CYS A 173 -4.55 5.33 10.99
CA CYS A 173 -4.97 6.60 11.55
C CYS A 173 -3.88 7.34 12.33
N ARG A 174 -2.62 7.17 11.93
CA ARG A 174 -1.48 7.93 12.47
C ARG A 174 -0.68 8.57 11.35
#